data_AF-X1ATW6-F1
#
_entry.id   AF-X1ATW6-F1
#
_cell.length_a   1.000
_cell.length_b   1.000
_cell.length_c   1.000
_cell.angle_alpha   90.00
_cell.angle_beta   90.00
_cell.angle_gamma   90.00
#
_symmetry.space_group_name_H-M   'P 1'
#
loop_
_entity.id
_entity.type
_entity.pdbx_description
1 polymer ?
#
loop_
_entity_poly.entity_id
_entity_poly.type
_entity_poly.pdbx_seq_one_letter_code
_entity_poly.pdbx_strand_id
1 'polypeptide(L)' 'TIFSLDGMGLLAYESVMNRDYPVVLATLYFFTIIGLISRLLSDLSYVLVDPRISFESVD' A
#
# COMPACT_ATOMS: atom_id res chain seq x y z
N THR A 1 -5.19 18.30 -14.35
CA THR A 1 -5.24 18.22 -12.87
C THR A 1 -5.05 16.76 -12.50
N ILE A 2 -4.14 16.42 -11.59
CA ILE A 2 -3.82 15.01 -11.27
C ILE A 2 -5.06 14.25 -10.71
N PHE A 3 -6.02 14.99 -10.14
CA PHE A 3 -7.28 14.48 -9.60
C PHE A 3 -8.48 14.58 -10.58
N SER A 4 -8.27 14.68 -11.90
CA SER A 4 -9.40 14.66 -12.84
C SER A 4 -9.89 13.25 -13.18
N LEU A 5 -9.14 12.21 -12.79
CA LEU A 5 -9.52 10.82 -13.03
C LEU A 5 -10.37 10.32 -11.87
N ASP A 6 -11.53 9.74 -12.19
CA ASP A 6 -12.45 9.19 -11.20
C ASP A 6 -11.85 7.92 -10.58
N GLY A 7 -11.37 8.02 -9.34
CA GLY A 7 -10.58 6.97 -8.72
C GLY A 7 -10.26 7.23 -7.25
N MET A 8 -9.59 6.27 -6.61
CA MET A 8 -9.34 6.30 -5.16
C MET A 8 -8.51 7.50 -4.69
N GLY A 9 -7.65 8.05 -5.55
CA GLY A 9 -6.88 9.26 -5.24
C GLY A 9 -7.74 10.52 -5.18
N LEU A 10 -8.71 10.66 -6.10
CA LEU A 10 -9.71 11.72 -6.06
C LEU A 10 -10.65 11.53 -4.87
N LEU A 11 -11.11 10.30 -4.62
CA LEU A 11 -11.98 9.96 -3.49
C LEU A 11 -11.33 10.31 -2.14
N ALA A 12 -10.05 9.99 -1.95
CA ALA A 12 -9.31 10.35 -0.73
C ALA A 12 -9.20 11.89 -0.58
N TYR A 13 -8.93 12.60 -1.67
CA TYR A 13 -8.84 14.06 -1.68
C TYR A 13 -10.17 14.73 -1.31
N GLU A 14 -11.27 14.31 -1.94
CA GLU A 14 -12.62 14.81 -1.63
C GLU A 14 -13.04 14.48 -0.19
N SER A 15 -12.68 13.30 0.30
CA SER A 15 -13.02 12.87 1.67
C SER A 15 -12.33 13.74 2.72
N VAL A 16 -11.07 14.16 2.48
CA VAL A 16 -10.39 15.13 3.36
C VAL A 16 -11.10 16.47 3.34
N MET A 17 -11.54 16.92 2.17
CA MET A 17 -12.17 18.23 2.01
C MET A 17 -13.58 18.29 2.60
N ASN A 18 -14.33 17.19 2.48
CA ASN A 18 -15.65 17.00 3.10
C ASN A 18 -15.58 16.58 4.58
N ARG A 19 -14.36 16.47 5.16
CA ARG A 19 -14.11 16.02 6.54
C ARG A 19 -14.74 14.65 6.84
N ASP A 20 -14.78 13.78 5.85
CA ASP A 20 -15.27 12.42 5.98
C ASP A 20 -14.16 11.51 6.54
N TYR A 21 -13.93 11.61 7.86
CA TYR A 21 -12.87 10.87 8.55
C TYR A 21 -12.93 9.35 8.34
N PRO A 22 -14.11 8.69 8.36
CA PRO A 22 -14.20 7.26 8.04
C PRO A 22 -13.61 6.90 6.67
N VAL A 23 -13.92 7.66 5.62
CA VAL A 23 -13.45 7.37 4.26
C VAL A 23 -11.96 7.70 4.09
N VAL A 24 -11.48 8.77 4.74
CA VAL A 24 -10.03 9.07 4.79
C VAL A 24 -9.26 7.94 5.46
N LEU A 25 -9.74 7.43 6.59
CA LEU A 25 -9.09 6.31 7.28
C LEU A 25 -9.15 5.02 6.46
N ALA A 26 -10.29 4.75 5.81
CA ALA A 26 -10.44 3.58 4.96
C ALA A 26 -9.48 3.61 3.75
N THR A 27 -9.35 4.76 3.10
CA THR A 27 -8.43 4.93 1.95
C THR A 27 -6.97 4.79 2.37
N LEU A 28 -6.58 5.39 3.51
CA LEU A 28 -5.24 5.19 4.09
C LEU A 28 -4.97 3.73 4.41
N TYR A 29 -5.90 3.06 5.10
CA TYR A 29 -5.79 1.65 5.44
C TYR A 29 -5.61 0.78 4.20
N PHE A 30 -6.42 1.03 3.16
CA PHE A 30 -6.33 0.30 1.90
C PHE A 30 -4.94 0.44 1.24
N PHE A 31 -4.39 1.66 1.18
CA PHE A 31 -3.04 1.88 0.65
C PHE A 31 -1.97 1.19 1.51
N THR A 32 -2.12 1.19 2.84
CA THR A 32 -1.17 0.49 3.72
C THR A 32 -1.18 -1.02 3.51
N ILE A 33 -2.35 -1.64 3.34
CA ILE A 33 -2.45 -3.08 3.01
C ILE A 33 -1.76 -3.37 1.68
N ILE A 34 -2.05 -2.58 0.64
CA ILE A 34 -1.40 -2.77 -0.67
C ILE A 34 0.11 -2.66 -0.54
N GLY A 35 0.61 -1.67 0.21
CA GLY A 35 2.04 -1.52 0.47
C GLY A 35 2.64 -2.71 1.21
N LEU A 36 1.92 -3.24 2.21
CA LEU A 36 2.34 -4.43 2.96
C LEU A 36 2.39 -5.67 2.06
N ILE A 37 1.34 -5.90 1.27
CA ILE A 37 1.28 -7.01 0.31
C ILE A 37 2.39 -6.87 -0.72
N SER A 38 2.64 -5.66 -1.24
CA SER A 38 3.71 -5.40 -2.19
C SER A 38 5.10 -5.68 -1.58
N ARG A 39 5.31 -5.35 -0.31
CA ARG A 39 6.55 -5.69 0.40
C ARG A 39 6.69 -7.19 0.59
N LEU A 40 5.64 -7.86 1.04
CA LEU A 40 5.62 -9.32 1.22
C LEU A 40 5.86 -10.06 -0.10
N LEU A 41 5.24 -9.60 -1.19
CA LEU A 41 5.49 -10.10 -2.54
C LEU A 41 6.95 -9.88 -2.95
N SER A 42 7.54 -8.74 -2.59
CA SER A 42 8.95 -8.47 -2.87
C SER A 42 9.85 -9.44 -2.11
N ASP A 43 9.62 -9.63 -0.81
CA ASP A 43 10.37 -10.58 0.03
C ASP A 43 10.27 -12.01 -0.52
N LEU A 44 9.05 -12.44 -0.91
CA LEU A 44 8.84 -13.75 -1.52
C LEU A 44 9.50 -13.87 -2.90
N SER A 45 9.44 -12.81 -3.71
CA SER A 45 10.09 -12.77 -5.03
C SER A 45 11.61 -12.83 -4.89
N TYR A 46 12.18 -12.21 -3.86
CA TYR A 46 13.60 -12.30 -3.56
C TYR A 46 14.02 -13.75 -3.28
N VAL A 47 13.30 -14.46 -2.41
CA VAL A 47 13.60 -15.87 -2.09
C VAL A 47 13.44 -16.78 -3.30
N LEU A 48 12.43 -16.53 -4.15
CA LEU A 48 12.19 -17.31 -5.37
C LEU A 48 13.25 -17.08 -6.45
N VAL A 49 13.68 -15.83 -6.64
CA VAL A 49 14.64 -15.46 -7.69
C VAL A 49 16.07 -15.78 -7.25
N ASP A 50 16.40 -15.63 -5.96
CA ASP A 50 17.72 -15.97 -5.42
C ASP A 50 17.60 -16.81 -4.13
N PRO A 51 17.63 -18.16 -4.24
CA PRO A 51 17.48 -19.05 -3.10
C PRO A 51 18.69 -19.07 -2.15
N ARG A 52 19.72 -18.23 -2.38
CA ARG A 52 20.85 -18.04 -1.45
C ARG A 52 20.52 -17.09 -0.31
N ILE A 53 19.46 -16.28 -0.45
CA ILE A 53 19.00 -15.38 0.61
C ILE A 53 18.23 -16.21 1.64
N SER A 54 18.97 -17.00 2.43
CA SER A 54 18.42 -17.71 3.58
C SER A 54 18.03 -16.68 4.64
N PHE A 55 16.86 -16.82 5.27
CA PHE A 55 16.47 -16.10 6.48
C PHE A 55 17.32 -16.56 7.68
N GLU A 56 18.64 -16.54 7.55
CA GLU A 56 19.53 -16.87 8.65
C GLU A 56 19.52 -15.67 9.59
N SER A 57 18.77 -15.85 10.68
CA SER A 57 18.87 -15.06 11.91
C SER A 57 20.34 -14.81 12.22
N VAL A 58 20.81 -13.59 11.97
CA VAL A 58 22.00 -13.10 12.63
C VAL A 58 21.54 -12.70 14.03
N ASP A 59 21.97 -13.50 15.00
CA ASP A 59 21.85 -13.27 16.46
C ASP A 59 22.19 -11.83 16.88
#